data_AF-A0A0C2XBC7-F1
#
_entry.id   AF-A0A0C2XBC7-F1
#
_cell.length_a   1.000
_cell.length_b   1.000
_cell.length_c   1.000
_cell.angle_alpha   90.00
_cell.angle_beta   90.00
_cell.angle_gamma   90.00
#
_symmetry.space_group_name_H-M   'P 1'
#
loop_
_entity.id
_entity.type
_entity.pdbx_description
1 polymer ?
#
loop_
_entity_poly.entity_id
_entity_poly.type
_entity_poly.pdbx_seq_one_letter_code
_entity_poly.pdbx_strand_id
1 'polypeptide(L)'
;MGHVNHDSLRRMVKEGTISGIDLDMDSKPEPCRQCIEAKASRRPFPKLSTSSRAKKYGDKVVSDLWGPAPTTSIKGNQYYAAFQDAY
;
A
#
# COMPACT_ATOMS: atom_id res chain seq x y z
N MET A 1 1.94 -15.18 21.40
CA MET A 1 1.66 -13.72 21.47
C MET A 1 1.54 -13.19 20.04
N GLY A 2 0.31 -13.09 19.52
CA GLY A 2 0.01 -12.93 18.09
C GLY A 2 0.25 -11.54 17.51
N HIS A 3 1.50 -11.07 17.54
CA HIS A 3 1.92 -9.79 16.96
C HIS A 3 1.06 -8.60 17.44
N VAL A 4 0.61 -8.63 18.69
CA VAL A 4 -0.20 -7.54 19.29
C VAL A 4 0.67 -6.31 19.48
N ASN A 5 0.08 -5.11 19.38
CA ASN A 5 0.80 -3.88 19.67
C ASN A 5 1.33 -3.90 21.12
N HIS A 6 2.60 -3.57 21.30
CA HIS A 6 3.28 -3.57 22.59
C HIS A 6 2.62 -2.63 23.61
N ASP A 7 2.12 -1.47 23.18
CA ASP A 7 1.41 -0.54 24.06
C ASP A 7 0.06 -1.08 24.49
N SER A 8 -0.63 -1.81 23.60
CA SER A 8 -1.88 -2.48 23.96
C SER A 8 -1.65 -3.58 24.99
N LEU A 9 -0.59 -4.39 24.84
CA LEU A 9 -0.21 -5.41 25.83
C LEU A 9 0.11 -4.79 27.19
N ARG A 10 0.95 -3.74 27.21
CA ARG A 10 1.28 -2.98 28.43
C ARG A 10 0.03 -2.44 29.11
N ARG A 11 -0.90 -1.88 28.33
CA ARG A 11 -2.15 -1.33 28.86
C ARG A 11 -3.02 -2.40 29.49
N MET A 12 -3.20 -3.54 28.82
CA MET A 12 -4.03 -4.65 29.34
C MET A 12 -3.50 -5.25 30.64
N VAL A 13 -2.17 -5.29 30.82
CA VAL A 13 -1.57 -5.73 32.09
C VAL A 13 -1.70 -4.65 33.17
N LYS A 14 -1.48 -3.37 32.85
CA LYS A 14 -1.73 -2.26 33.79
C LYS A 14 -3.18 -2.18 34.26
N GLU A 15 -4.13 -2.42 33.35
CA GLU A 15 -5.57 -2.40 33.63
C GLU A 15 -6.07 -3.70 34.28
N GLY A 16 -5.18 -4.67 34.55
CA GLY A 16 -5.54 -5.94 35.19
C GLY A 16 -6.47 -6.84 34.36
N THR A 17 -6.61 -6.56 33.06
CA THR A 17 -7.46 -7.34 32.15
C THR A 17 -6.84 -8.69 31.80
N ILE A 18 -5.51 -8.81 31.91
CA ILE A 18 -4.75 -10.04 31.73
C ILE A 18 -3.99 -10.31 33.03
N SER A 19 -4.13 -11.51 33.58
CA SER A 19 -3.43 -11.97 34.78
C SER A 19 -2.50 -13.15 34.46
N GLY A 20 -1.49 -13.37 35.31
CA GLY A 20 -0.56 -14.51 35.17
C GLY A 20 0.55 -14.34 34.14
N ILE A 21 0.81 -13.11 33.67
CA ILE A 21 1.90 -12.80 32.75
C ILE A 21 2.84 -11.78 33.42
N ASP A 22 4.13 -12.09 33.44
CA ASP A 22 5.19 -11.15 33.79
C ASP A 22 5.70 -10.48 32.51
N LEU A 23 5.66 -9.15 32.47
CA LEU A 23 6.06 -8.34 31.32
C LEU A 23 7.04 -7.28 31.79
N ASP A 24 8.19 -7.21 31.12
CA ASP A 24 9.09 -6.07 31.27
C ASP A 24 8.43 -4.82 30.67
N MET A 25 8.00 -3.91 31.54
CA MET A 25 7.31 -2.69 31.17
C MET A 25 8.22 -1.66 30.50
N ASP A 26 9.53 -1.74 30.75
CA ASP A 26 10.56 -0.84 30.22
C ASP A 26 11.17 -1.36 28.91
N SER A 27 10.83 -2.59 28.52
CA SER A 27 11.25 -3.17 27.24
C SER A 27 10.81 -2.31 26.05
N LYS A 28 11.76 -2.11 25.12
CA LYS A 28 11.52 -1.40 23.87
C LYS A 28 11.06 -2.37 22.79
N PRO A 29 10.10 -1.98 21.93
CA PRO A 29 9.71 -2.83 20.81
C PRO A 29 10.90 -3.07 19.89
N GLU A 30 11.25 -4.33 19.69
CA GLU A 30 12.23 -4.70 18.66
C GLU A 30 11.56 -4.75 17.28
N PRO A 31 12.32 -4.52 16.19
CA PRO A 31 11.81 -4.65 14.83
C PRO A 31 11.33 -6.08 14.56
N CYS A 32 10.02 -6.29 14.66
CA CYS A 32 9.41 -7.56 14.31
C CYS A 32 9.09 -7.60 12.81
N ARG A 33 9.80 -8.45 12.07
CA ARG A 33 9.64 -8.60 10.62
C ARG A 33 8.19 -8.79 10.19
N GLN A 34 7.45 -9.69 10.84
CA GLN A 34 6.06 -10.00 10.50
C GLN A 34 5.15 -8.80 10.77
N CYS A 35 5.37 -8.05 11.86
CA CYS A 35 4.63 -6.81 12.11
C CYS A 35 4.93 -5.76 11.03
N ILE A 36 6.18 -5.65 10.59
CA ILE A 36 6.57 -4.70 9.55
C ILE A 36 5.89 -5.08 8.22
N GLU A 37 5.99 -6.33 7.80
CA GLU A 37 5.42 -6.79 6.53
C GLU A 37 3.88 -6.74 6.52
N ALA A 38 3.23 -7.09 7.63
CA ALA A 38 1.77 -7.16 7.71
C ALA A 38 1.09 -5.85 8.12
N LYS A 39 1.79 -4.95 8.85
CA LYS A 39 1.22 -3.70 9.36
C LYS A 39 1.89 -2.45 8.81
N ALA A 40 2.77 -2.56 7.81
CA ALA A 40 3.39 -1.42 7.17
C ALA A 40 2.31 -0.42 6.72
N SER A 41 2.37 0.80 7.25
CA SER A 41 1.56 1.89 6.75
C SER A 41 2.16 2.39 5.43
N ARG A 42 1.29 2.65 4.45
CA ARG A 42 1.71 3.27 3.21
C ARG A 42 1.95 4.75 3.44
N ARG A 43 3.10 5.27 2.99
CA ARG A 43 3.34 6.71 2.96
C ARG A 43 2.28 7.40 2.08
N PRO A 44 1.82 8.61 2.43
CA PRO A 44 0.90 9.33 1.58
C PRO A 44 1.53 9.55 0.21
N PHE A 45 0.75 9.39 -0.84
CA PHE A 45 1.18 9.77 -2.18
C PHE A 45 0.99 11.28 -2.38
N PRO A 46 1.88 11.94 -3.14
CA PRO A 46 1.68 13.32 -3.54
C PRO A 46 0.32 13.50 -4.23
N LYS A 47 -0.39 14.58 -3.88
CA LYS A 47 -1.68 14.91 -4.51
C LYS A 47 -1.52 15.39 -5.96
N LEU A 48 -0.34 15.93 -6.29
CA LEU A 48 0.01 16.43 -7.61
C LEU A 48 1.27 15.69 -8.09
N SER A 49 1.35 15.51 -9.40
CA SER A 49 2.55 14.93 -10.01
C SER A 49 3.74 15.87 -9.83
N THR A 50 4.88 15.30 -9.46
CA THR A 50 6.18 16.01 -9.40
C THR A 50 6.92 15.98 -10.74
N SER A 51 6.44 15.20 -11.72
CA SER A 51 7.06 15.12 -13.04
C SER A 51 6.72 16.34 -13.89
N SER A 52 7.66 16.83 -14.68
CA SER A 52 7.39 17.86 -15.69
C SER A 52 6.36 17.38 -16.72
N ARG A 53 5.45 18.29 -17.11
CA ARG A 53 4.54 18.07 -18.23
C ARG A 53 5.30 18.08 -19.56
N ALA A 54 4.76 17.38 -20.57
CA ALA A 54 5.23 17.54 -21.93
C ALA A 54 5.03 18.98 -22.40
N LYS A 55 5.95 19.49 -23.22
CA LYS A 55 5.98 20.88 -23.67
C LYS A 55 5.71 21.03 -25.16
N LYS A 56 5.73 19.92 -25.89
CA LYS A 56 5.42 19.82 -27.32
C LYS A 56 4.76 18.48 -27.61
N TYR A 57 3.97 18.43 -28.68
CA TYR A 57 3.46 17.19 -29.24
C TYR A 57 4.61 16.21 -29.51
N GLY A 58 4.46 14.96 -29.10
CA GLY A 58 5.44 13.90 -29.27
C GLY A 58 6.50 13.82 -28.18
N ASP A 59 6.56 14.77 -27.23
CA ASP A 59 7.54 14.73 -26.13
C ASP A 59 7.33 13.52 -25.21
N LYS A 60 6.06 13.09 -25.05
CA LYS A 60 5.71 11.98 -24.17
C LYS A 60 4.39 11.35 -24.62
N VAL A 61 4.44 10.07 -24.97
CA VAL A 61 3.25 9.22 -25.15
C VAL A 61 3.12 8.33 -23.92
N VAL A 62 1.95 8.34 -23.30
CA VAL A 62 1.57 7.41 -22.24
C VAL A 62 0.70 6.33 -22.84
N SER A 63 1.08 5.08 -22.63
CA SER A 63 0.30 3.92 -23.08
C SER A 63 -0.21 3.12 -21.91
N ASP A 64 -1.40 2.55 -22.07
CA ASP A 64 -1.95 1.58 -21.13
C ASP A 64 -2.68 0.45 -21.89
N LEU A 65 -2.69 -0.75 -21.30
CA LEU A 65 -3.37 -1.91 -21.86
C LEU A 65 -4.57 -2.25 -20.98
N TRP A 66 -5.75 -1.99 -21.49
CA TRP A 66 -6.99 -2.39 -20.84
C TRP A 66 -7.41 -3.79 -21.29
N GLY A 67 -7.65 -4.68 -20.32
CA GLY A 67 -8.23 -6.01 -20.54
C GLY A 67 -7.69 -7.09 -19.59
N PRO A 68 -8.18 -8.34 -19.70
CA PRO A 68 -9.18 -8.79 -20.68
C PRO A 68 -10.56 -8.21 -20.42
N ALA A 69 -11.23 -7.77 -21.48
CA ALA A 69 -12.60 -7.28 -21.44
C ALA A 69 -13.58 -8.44 -21.19
N PRO A 70 -14.66 -8.22 -20.41
CA PRO A 70 -15.67 -9.25 -20.18
C PRO A 70 -16.45 -9.62 -21.45
N THR A 71 -16.50 -8.71 -22.42
CA THR A 71 -17.16 -8.91 -23.73
C THR A 71 -16.16 -8.65 -24.84
N THR A 72 -16.08 -9.55 -25.81
CA THR A 72 -15.26 -9.39 -27.01
C THR A 72 -15.78 -8.27 -27.90
N SER A 73 -14.87 -7.52 -28.53
CA SER A 73 -15.24 -6.57 -29.58
C SER A 73 -15.86 -7.27 -30.79
N ILE A 74 -16.44 -6.48 -31.71
CA ILE A 74 -17.03 -6.98 -32.97
C ILE A 74 -16.04 -7.86 -33.77
N LYS A 75 -14.73 -7.60 -33.65
CA LYS A 75 -13.67 -8.36 -34.35
C LYS A 75 -13.03 -9.45 -33.49
N GLY A 76 -13.59 -9.76 -32.32
CA GLY A 76 -13.09 -10.80 -31.42
C GLY A 76 -11.93 -10.38 -30.50
N ASN A 77 -11.59 -9.10 -30.43
CA ASN A 77 -10.52 -8.63 -29.54
C ASN A 77 -11.02 -8.55 -28.08
N GLN A 78 -10.15 -8.88 -27.12
CA GLN A 78 -10.43 -8.76 -25.68
C GLN A 78 -9.57 -7.70 -24.98
N TYR A 79 -8.66 -7.07 -25.70
CA TYR A 79 -7.76 -6.06 -25.15
C TYR A 79 -7.81 -4.79 -25.99
N TYR A 80 -7.59 -3.66 -25.33
CA TYR A 80 -7.46 -2.35 -25.95
C TYR A 80 -6.17 -1.70 -25.47
N ALA A 81 -5.28 -1.38 -26.41
CA ALA A 81 -4.09 -0.59 -26.12
C ALA A 81 -4.39 0.89 -26.37
N ALA A 82 -4.40 1.68 -25.29
CA ALA A 82 -4.53 3.13 -25.35
C ALA A 82 -3.16 3.76 -25.55
N PHE A 83 -3.06 4.76 -26.42
CA PHE A 83 -1.88 5.61 -26.58
C PHE A 83 -2.34 7.06 -26.57
N GLN A 84 -1.80 7.84 -25.64
CA GLN A 84 -2.17 9.25 -25.46
C GLN A 84 -0.91 10.11 -25.46
N ASP A 85 -0.85 11.10 -26.34
CA ASP A 85 0.14 12.17 -26.25
C ASP A 85 -0.18 13.05 -25.03
N ALA A 86 0.83 13.28 -24.19
CA ALA A 86 0.68 13.93 -22.89
C ALA A 86 0.96 15.45 -22.90
N TYR A 87 1.00 16.07 -24.08
CA TYR A 87 1.07 17.53 -24.25
C TYR A 87 -0.22 18.22 -23.80
#